data_AF-A0A3M1KRE4-F1
#
_entry.id   AF-A0A3M1KRE4-F1
#
_cell.length_a   1.000
_cell.length_b   1.000
_cell.length_c   1.000
_cell.angle_alpha   90.00
_cell.angle_beta   90.00
_cell.angle_gamma   90.00
#
_symmetry.space_group_name_H-M   'P 1'
#
loop_
_entity.id
_entity.type
_entity.pdbx_description
1 polymer ?
#
loop_
_entity_poly.entity_id
_entity_poly.type
_entity_poly.pdbx_seq_one_letter_code
_entity_poly.pdbx_strand_id
1 'polypeptide(L)'
;KQTYPYTYKNTLPIWSDINLPQLTRYIETSCSLSYVRSATPGIPLDLGNCQPFGAQNFLFVHNGYIDNFRQSLYRPIRNNLSDYGYQLITGNTDSEHIFALVADNLNQLDKSEDLAQVLKKALDELNKIATTHQVYFSANTILSDGKQLVASRYANRSPVPSLYWLRDDPLFPQSVIIASEPLFEGDWHIFPEQSIIRVTESLEVNFLPLNS
;
A
#
# COMPACT_ATOMS: atom_id res chain seq x y z
N LYS A 1 12.63 -12.40 -20.18
CA LYS A 1 13.31 -11.77 -19.01
C LYS A 1 12.25 -11.58 -17.94
N GLN A 2 12.50 -12.00 -16.70
CA GLN A 2 11.62 -11.61 -15.59
C GLN A 2 11.75 -10.09 -15.42
N THR A 3 10.67 -9.36 -15.62
CA THR A 3 10.63 -7.90 -15.52
C THR A 3 10.21 -7.53 -14.10
N TYR A 4 11.14 -7.00 -13.33
CA TYR A 4 10.83 -6.36 -12.05
C TYR A 4 10.12 -5.03 -12.30
N PRO A 5 9.26 -4.57 -11.37
CA PRO A 5 8.59 -3.30 -11.50
C PRO A 5 9.61 -2.16 -11.53
N TYR A 6 9.40 -1.20 -12.44
CA TYR A 6 10.17 0.04 -12.45
C TYR A 6 9.59 1.01 -11.42
N THR A 7 10.45 1.66 -10.64
CA THR A 7 10.04 2.69 -9.68
C THR A 7 10.76 3.99 -9.95
N TYR A 8 10.00 5.08 -9.91
CA TYR A 8 10.52 6.44 -9.93
C TYR A 8 10.14 7.10 -8.60
N LYS A 9 11.13 7.60 -7.85
CA LYS A 9 10.94 8.22 -6.54
C LYS A 9 11.66 9.56 -6.51
N ASN A 10 11.03 10.53 -5.86
CA ASN A 10 11.63 11.83 -5.60
C ASN A 10 11.24 12.32 -4.20
N THR A 11 12.11 13.09 -3.56
CA THR A 11 11.82 13.78 -2.29
C THR A 11 11.17 15.13 -2.52
N LEU A 12 11.27 15.68 -3.74
CA LEU A 12 10.57 16.88 -4.14
C LEU A 12 9.05 16.64 -4.23
N PRO A 13 8.22 17.63 -3.90
CA PRO A 13 6.81 17.55 -4.18
C PRO A 13 6.58 17.47 -5.70
N ILE A 14 5.50 16.81 -6.10
CA ILE A 14 5.23 16.44 -7.50
C ILE A 14 5.26 17.63 -8.47
N TRP A 15 4.78 18.81 -8.04
CA TRP A 15 4.78 20.04 -8.85
C TRP A 15 6.15 20.69 -9.03
N SER A 16 7.16 20.28 -8.24
CA SER A 16 8.53 20.78 -8.34
C SER A 16 9.45 19.81 -9.09
N ASP A 17 8.96 18.63 -9.46
CA ASP A 17 9.72 17.66 -10.24
C ASP A 17 9.60 17.96 -11.74
N ILE A 18 10.62 18.63 -12.29
CA ILE A 18 10.67 18.99 -13.73
C ILE A 18 10.83 17.77 -14.65
N ASN A 19 11.32 16.64 -14.13
CA ASN A 19 11.56 15.44 -14.93
C ASN A 19 10.28 14.62 -15.09
N LEU A 20 9.41 14.60 -14.08
CA LEU A 20 8.22 13.77 -14.08
C LEU A 20 7.30 14.02 -15.30
N PRO A 21 6.93 15.26 -15.68
CA PRO A 21 6.12 15.50 -16.88
C PRO A 21 6.81 15.08 -18.20
N GLN A 22 8.14 14.95 -18.20
CA GLN A 22 8.89 14.47 -19.37
C GLN A 22 8.86 12.96 -19.45
N LEU A 23 9.03 12.28 -18.32
CA LEU A 23 9.03 10.83 -18.21
C LEU A 23 7.65 10.23 -18.50
N THR A 24 6.58 10.79 -17.93
CA THR A 24 5.23 10.25 -18.06
C THR A 24 4.71 10.20 -19.50
N ARG A 25 5.30 10.95 -20.43
CA ARG A 25 4.96 10.89 -21.86
C ARG A 25 5.43 9.62 -22.58
N TYR A 26 6.36 8.88 -22.00
CA TYR A 26 6.96 7.69 -22.63
C TYR A 26 6.74 6.40 -21.83
N ILE A 27 6.09 6.50 -20.66
CA ILE A 27 5.84 5.35 -19.79
C ILE A 27 4.41 4.87 -20.04
N GLU A 28 4.29 3.65 -20.55
CA GLU A 28 3.03 2.92 -20.69
C GLU A 28 3.05 1.69 -19.80
N THR A 29 1.96 1.43 -19.09
CA THR A 29 1.81 0.25 -18.23
C THR A 29 0.34 -0.11 -18.07
N SER A 30 0.03 -1.39 -17.90
CA SER A 30 -1.30 -1.88 -17.52
C SER A 30 -1.57 -1.76 -16.02
N CYS A 31 -0.54 -1.55 -15.20
CA CYS A 31 -0.65 -1.43 -13.75
C CYS A 31 0.32 -0.36 -13.23
N SER A 32 -0.19 0.60 -12.47
CA SER A 32 0.61 1.66 -11.85
C SER A 32 0.19 1.92 -10.41
N LEU A 33 1.17 2.18 -9.55
CA LEU A 33 0.96 2.66 -8.18
C LEU A 33 1.64 4.03 -8.07
N SER A 34 0.92 5.00 -7.51
CA SER A 34 1.43 6.35 -7.26
C SER A 34 1.13 6.75 -5.82
N TYR A 35 2.07 7.46 -5.21
CA TYR A 35 1.91 7.96 -3.85
C TYR A 35 2.56 9.34 -3.71
N VAL A 36 1.80 10.31 -3.23
CA VAL A 36 2.31 11.63 -2.87
C VAL A 36 2.28 11.73 -1.36
N ARG A 37 3.45 11.93 -0.76
CA ARG A 37 3.58 12.05 0.69
C ARG A 37 3.26 13.47 1.13
N SER A 38 2.36 13.64 2.10
CA SER A 38 2.30 14.87 2.88
C SER A 38 3.48 14.90 3.85
N ALA A 39 4.30 15.95 3.82
CA ALA A 39 5.49 16.06 4.64
C ALA A 39 5.11 16.04 6.14
N THR A 40 5.46 14.97 6.84
CA THR A 40 5.28 14.88 8.30
C THR A 40 6.41 15.66 8.98
N PRO A 41 6.12 16.68 9.80
CA PRO A 41 7.15 17.42 10.52
C PRO A 41 8.03 16.48 11.36
N GLY A 42 9.36 16.62 11.25
CA GLY A 42 10.33 15.85 12.03
C GLY A 42 10.73 14.48 11.45
N ILE A 43 10.15 14.03 10.33
CA ILE A 43 10.64 12.84 9.62
C ILE A 43 11.59 13.27 8.49
N PRO A 44 12.83 12.74 8.43
CA PRO A 44 13.76 13.06 7.36
C PRO A 44 13.18 12.80 5.97
N LEU A 45 13.39 13.75 5.06
CA LEU A 45 13.15 13.60 3.63
C LEU A 45 14.26 12.73 3.05
N ASP A 46 14.06 11.42 3.13
CA ASP A 46 14.96 10.40 2.59
C ASP A 46 14.23 9.62 1.49
N LEU A 47 14.92 9.35 0.38
CA LEU A 47 14.42 8.50 -0.70
C LEU A 47 14.08 7.09 -0.19
N GLY A 48 14.79 6.59 0.82
CA GLY A 48 14.47 5.31 1.48
C GLY A 48 13.08 5.31 2.12
N ASN A 49 12.57 6.47 2.51
CA ASN A 49 11.23 6.64 3.08
C ASN A 49 10.16 7.00 2.03
N CYS A 50 10.53 7.12 0.74
CA CYS A 50 9.58 7.38 -0.34
C CYS A 50 8.96 6.06 -0.83
N GLN A 51 7.63 6.03 -0.89
CA GLN A 51 6.87 4.94 -1.46
C GLN A 51 6.85 5.03 -3.00
N PRO A 52 6.57 3.95 -3.75
CA PRO A 52 6.21 2.60 -3.30
C PRO A 52 7.40 1.85 -2.70
N PHE A 53 7.16 1.01 -1.69
CA PHE A 53 8.13 0.00 -1.27
C PHE A 53 8.03 -1.21 -2.21
N GLY A 54 9.12 -1.96 -2.36
CA GLY A 54 9.12 -3.10 -3.28
C GLY A 54 10.07 -4.21 -2.84
N ALA A 55 9.67 -5.43 -3.14
CA ALA A 55 10.44 -6.65 -2.92
C ALA A 55 10.10 -7.64 -4.04
N GLN A 56 11.12 -8.19 -4.71
CA GLN A 56 10.94 -9.03 -5.89
C GLN A 56 10.06 -8.31 -6.94
N ASN A 57 8.95 -8.91 -7.37
CA ASN A 57 8.02 -8.33 -8.33
C ASN A 57 6.87 -7.53 -7.68
N PHE A 58 6.89 -7.33 -6.36
CA PHE A 58 5.80 -6.64 -5.66
C PHE A 58 6.09 -5.16 -5.44
N LEU A 59 5.05 -4.33 -5.58
CA LEU A 59 5.02 -2.94 -5.14
C LEU A 59 3.94 -2.75 -4.08
N PHE A 60 4.22 -1.89 -3.11
CA PHE A 60 3.34 -1.59 -1.99
C PHE A 60 3.32 -0.10 -1.66
N VAL A 61 2.11 0.44 -1.45
CA VAL A 61 1.88 1.78 -0.89
C VAL A 61 0.97 1.68 0.33
N HIS A 62 1.14 2.64 1.24
CA HIS A 62 0.42 2.78 2.50
C HIS A 62 0.07 4.25 2.73
N ASN A 63 -1.22 4.52 2.85
CA ASN A 63 -1.77 5.78 3.34
C ASN A 63 -2.44 5.53 4.70
N GLY A 64 -1.83 6.08 5.74
CA GLY A 64 -2.20 5.83 7.12
C GLY A 64 -1.03 6.15 8.03
N TYR A 65 -1.17 5.77 9.30
CA TYR A 65 -0.14 5.96 10.30
C TYR A 65 -0.33 5.01 11.47
N ILE A 66 0.76 4.76 12.19
CA ILE A 66 0.74 4.11 13.52
C ILE A 66 1.03 5.17 14.59
N ASP A 67 0.15 5.25 15.59
CA ASP A 67 0.30 6.22 16.70
C ASP A 67 1.61 6.03 17.45
N ASN A 68 2.38 7.12 17.60
CA ASN A 68 3.67 7.14 18.29
C ASN A 68 4.61 6.01 17.84
N PHE A 69 4.61 5.68 16.54
CA PHE A 69 5.22 4.48 15.97
C PHE A 69 6.59 4.11 16.58
N ARG A 70 7.50 5.09 16.69
CA ARG A 70 8.87 4.87 17.20
C ARG A 70 8.92 4.43 18.66
N GLN A 71 8.00 4.91 19.47
CA GLN A 71 7.87 4.58 20.89
C GLN A 71 6.93 3.40 21.13
N SER A 72 6.12 3.03 20.13
CA SER A 72 5.06 2.04 20.24
C SER A 72 5.40 0.76 19.48
N LEU A 73 5.03 0.65 18.21
CA LEU A 73 5.08 -0.60 17.45
C LEU A 73 6.38 -0.83 16.67
N TYR A 74 7.34 0.10 16.69
CA TYR A 74 8.62 -0.03 15.99
C TYR A 74 9.35 -1.34 16.32
N ARG A 75 9.54 -1.63 17.62
CA ARG A 75 10.20 -2.85 18.09
C ARG A 75 9.27 -4.07 18.06
N PRO A 76 8.00 -3.98 18.52
CA PRO A 76 7.06 -5.10 18.42
C PRO A 76 6.90 -5.67 17.01
N ILE A 77 6.77 -4.83 15.98
CA ILE A 77 6.68 -5.31 14.59
C ILE A 77 7.97 -6.04 14.20
N ARG A 78 9.13 -5.44 14.46
CA ARG A 78 10.44 -6.05 14.15
C ARG A 78 10.67 -7.40 14.82
N ASN A 79 10.21 -7.56 16.06
CA ASN A 79 10.35 -8.83 16.80
C ASN A 79 9.50 -9.97 16.21
N ASN A 80 8.47 -9.65 15.43
CA ASN A 80 7.59 -10.63 14.81
C ASN A 80 7.98 -10.98 13.36
N LEU A 81 8.97 -10.30 12.78
CA LEU A 81 9.45 -10.59 11.43
C LEU A 81 10.44 -11.76 11.43
N SER A 82 10.40 -12.57 10.38
CA SER A 82 11.54 -13.42 10.03
C SER A 82 12.75 -12.59 9.59
N ASP A 83 13.91 -13.23 9.45
CA ASP A 83 15.12 -12.57 8.94
C ASP A 83 14.89 -11.91 7.57
N TYR A 84 14.04 -12.49 6.72
CA TYR A 84 13.71 -11.93 5.41
C TYR A 84 13.00 -10.58 5.54
N GLY A 85 11.86 -10.52 6.24
CA GLY A 85 11.12 -9.27 6.45
C GLY A 85 11.95 -8.23 7.19
N TYR A 86 12.74 -8.65 8.19
CA TYR A 86 13.58 -7.74 8.97
C TYR A 86 14.65 -7.04 8.10
N GLN A 87 15.29 -7.78 7.18
CA GLN A 87 16.33 -7.25 6.30
C GLN A 87 15.80 -6.26 5.24
N LEU A 88 14.50 -6.29 4.93
CA LEU A 88 13.88 -5.35 4.00
C LEU A 88 13.73 -3.94 4.59
N ILE A 89 13.80 -3.80 5.91
CA ILE A 89 13.65 -2.49 6.56
C ILE A 89 14.98 -1.75 6.55
N THR A 90 15.08 -0.75 5.67
CA THR A 90 16.27 0.10 5.49
C THR A 90 16.07 1.50 6.09
N GLY A 91 14.85 2.00 6.05
CA GLY A 91 14.43 3.24 6.64
C GLY A 91 13.78 3.02 7.99
N ASN A 92 12.81 3.89 8.27
CA ASN A 92 12.39 4.09 9.65
C ASN A 92 10.93 4.52 9.83
N THR A 93 10.14 4.36 8.77
CA THR A 93 8.71 4.71 8.74
C THR A 93 7.85 3.52 9.15
N ASP A 94 6.67 3.80 9.69
CA ASP A 94 5.63 2.79 9.91
C ASP A 94 5.28 2.05 8.62
N SER A 95 5.14 2.79 7.53
CA SER A 95 4.78 2.29 6.21
C SER A 95 5.74 1.21 5.70
N GLU A 96 7.04 1.38 5.92
CA GLU A 96 8.05 0.37 5.57
C GLU A 96 7.98 -0.86 6.49
N HIS A 97 7.65 -0.69 7.76
CA HIS A 97 7.50 -1.81 8.69
C HIS A 97 6.21 -2.60 8.42
N ILE A 98 5.14 -1.93 8.00
CA ILE A 98 3.92 -2.57 7.50
C ILE A 98 4.25 -3.35 6.22
N PHE A 99 5.01 -2.74 5.29
CA PHE A 99 5.46 -3.46 4.10
C PHE A 99 6.30 -4.68 4.46
N ALA A 100 7.18 -4.59 5.45
CA ALA A 100 8.00 -5.72 5.89
C ALA A 100 7.14 -6.89 6.39
N LEU A 101 6.04 -6.65 7.13
CA LEU A 101 5.09 -7.69 7.52
C LEU A 101 4.42 -8.33 6.30
N VAL A 102 3.99 -7.51 5.33
CA VAL A 102 3.39 -7.99 4.07
C VAL A 102 4.39 -8.83 3.28
N ALA A 103 5.63 -8.38 3.17
CA ALA A 103 6.70 -9.06 2.45
C ALA A 103 7.11 -10.36 3.14
N ASP A 104 7.12 -10.40 4.47
CA ASP A 104 7.40 -11.61 5.23
C ASP A 104 6.32 -12.67 5.01
N ASN A 105 5.05 -12.26 5.05
CA ASN A 105 3.93 -13.12 4.70
C ASN A 105 4.01 -13.58 3.23
N LEU A 106 4.40 -12.69 2.29
CA LEU A 106 4.62 -13.01 0.87
C LEU A 106 5.71 -14.08 0.66
N ASN A 107 6.79 -14.01 1.43
CA ASN A 107 7.92 -14.94 1.30
C ASN A 107 7.61 -16.34 1.85
N GLN A 108 6.66 -16.43 2.78
CA GLN A 108 6.19 -17.69 3.35
C GLN A 108 5.09 -18.35 2.50
N LEU A 109 4.65 -17.72 1.41
CA LEU A 109 3.58 -18.25 0.58
C LEU A 109 4.00 -19.46 -0.23
N ASP A 110 3.10 -20.43 -0.25
CA ASP A 110 2.99 -21.31 -1.41
C ASP A 110 2.55 -20.48 -2.63
N LYS A 111 3.09 -20.79 -3.81
CA LYS A 111 2.82 -20.08 -5.06
C LYS A 111 1.33 -19.99 -5.45
N SER A 112 0.46 -20.74 -4.78
CA SER A 112 -0.98 -20.78 -4.97
C SER A 112 -1.78 -19.84 -4.05
N GLU A 113 -1.15 -19.18 -3.08
CA GLU A 113 -1.87 -18.30 -2.16
C GLU A 113 -2.33 -16.98 -2.83
N ASP A 114 -3.54 -16.54 -2.48
CA ASP A 114 -4.18 -15.31 -2.98
C ASP A 114 -3.62 -14.07 -2.26
N LEU A 115 -3.14 -13.07 -3.00
CA LEU A 115 -2.61 -11.82 -2.46
C LEU A 115 -3.58 -11.10 -1.52
N ALA A 116 -4.90 -11.24 -1.72
CA ALA A 116 -5.88 -10.70 -0.78
C ALA A 116 -5.78 -11.35 0.60
N GLN A 117 -5.54 -12.67 0.66
CA GLN A 117 -5.35 -13.39 1.92
C GLN A 117 -4.02 -13.04 2.57
N VAL A 118 -2.99 -12.79 1.77
CA VAL A 118 -1.67 -12.34 2.27
C VAL A 118 -1.78 -11.01 2.97
N LEU A 119 -2.40 -10.03 2.31
CA LEU A 119 -2.61 -8.72 2.88
C LEU A 119 -3.48 -8.82 4.14
N LYS A 120 -4.53 -9.65 4.10
CA LYS A 120 -5.35 -9.92 5.28
C LYS A 120 -4.53 -10.47 6.46
N LYS A 121 -3.70 -11.50 6.24
CA LYS A 121 -2.85 -12.11 7.28
C LYS A 121 -1.93 -11.06 7.91
N ALA A 122 -1.24 -10.25 7.09
CA ALA A 122 -0.36 -9.18 7.57
C ALA A 122 -1.13 -8.11 8.38
N LEU A 123 -2.33 -7.72 7.94
CA LEU A 123 -3.19 -6.78 8.68
C LEU A 123 -3.70 -7.38 10.00
N ASP A 124 -4.07 -8.66 10.02
CA ASP A 124 -4.49 -9.36 11.24
C ASP A 124 -3.33 -9.43 12.25
N GLU A 125 -2.10 -9.69 11.80
CA GLU A 125 -0.89 -9.67 12.62
C GLU A 125 -0.61 -8.29 13.20
N LEU A 126 -0.65 -7.25 12.36
CA LEU A 126 -0.50 -5.87 12.81
C LEU A 126 -1.58 -5.49 13.83
N ASN A 127 -2.83 -5.90 13.58
CA ASN A 127 -3.94 -5.64 14.50
C ASN A 127 -3.75 -6.32 15.86
N LYS A 128 -3.27 -7.58 15.89
CA LYS A 128 -2.93 -8.27 17.14
C LYS A 128 -1.85 -7.51 17.91
N ILE A 129 -0.76 -7.14 17.25
CA ILE A 129 0.34 -6.37 17.86
C ILE A 129 -0.18 -5.04 18.42
N ALA A 130 -0.94 -4.29 17.62
CA ALA A 130 -1.49 -2.99 17.99
C ALA A 130 -2.47 -3.11 19.16
N THR A 131 -3.33 -4.13 19.17
CA THR A 131 -4.30 -4.37 20.25
C THR A 131 -3.59 -4.69 21.57
N THR A 132 -2.56 -5.56 21.55
CA THR A 132 -1.75 -5.87 22.73
C THR A 132 -1.10 -4.61 23.34
N HIS A 133 -0.67 -3.68 22.50
CA HIS A 133 -0.01 -2.44 22.94
C HIS A 133 -0.98 -1.24 23.05
N GLN A 134 -2.27 -1.44 22.80
CA GLN A 134 -3.32 -0.42 22.81
C GLN A 134 -3.09 0.75 21.83
N VAL A 135 -2.37 0.52 20.74
CA VAL A 135 -1.99 1.54 19.76
C VAL A 135 -3.04 1.65 18.66
N TYR A 136 -3.33 2.87 18.20
CA TYR A 136 -4.16 3.08 17.02
C TYR A 136 -3.32 2.99 15.76
N PHE A 137 -3.89 2.43 14.70
CA PHE A 137 -3.36 2.59 13.36
C PHE A 137 -4.44 2.61 12.30
N SER A 138 -4.13 3.26 11.19
CA SER A 138 -4.84 3.17 9.93
C SER A 138 -3.91 2.63 8.86
N ALA A 139 -4.45 1.83 7.93
CA ALA A 139 -3.70 1.15 6.89
C ALA A 139 -4.54 1.04 5.61
N ASN A 140 -4.71 2.16 4.91
CA ASN A 140 -5.16 2.09 3.52
C ASN A 140 -3.95 1.70 2.68
N THR A 141 -3.92 0.45 2.22
CA THR A 141 -2.76 -0.08 1.49
C THR A 141 -3.14 -0.45 0.08
N ILE A 142 -2.16 -0.46 -0.84
CA ILE A 142 -2.28 -1.07 -2.16
C ILE A 142 -1.04 -1.90 -2.40
N LEU A 143 -1.23 -3.18 -2.71
CA LEU A 143 -0.22 -4.17 -3.07
C LEU A 143 -0.46 -4.62 -4.51
N SER A 144 0.61 -4.78 -5.29
CA SER A 144 0.53 -5.33 -6.64
C SER A 144 1.73 -6.19 -6.98
N ASP A 145 1.50 -7.22 -7.81
CA ASP A 145 2.51 -8.04 -8.48
C ASP A 145 2.71 -7.66 -9.96
N GLY A 146 2.07 -6.58 -10.41
CA GLY A 146 2.01 -6.13 -11.80
C GLY A 146 0.85 -6.70 -12.63
N LYS A 147 0.13 -7.71 -12.11
CA LYS A 147 -1.03 -8.33 -12.77
C LYS A 147 -2.35 -8.05 -12.06
N GLN A 148 -2.30 -7.96 -10.74
CA GLN A 148 -3.46 -7.66 -9.90
C GLN A 148 -3.14 -6.54 -8.92
N LEU A 149 -4.19 -5.86 -8.47
CA LEU A 149 -4.14 -4.87 -7.40
C LEU A 149 -4.97 -5.38 -6.24
N VAL A 150 -4.38 -5.37 -5.05
CA VAL A 150 -5.08 -5.68 -3.80
C VAL A 150 -4.95 -4.47 -2.90
N ALA A 151 -6.08 -3.87 -2.52
CA ALA A 151 -6.08 -2.73 -1.62
C ALA A 151 -6.91 -2.99 -0.38
N SER A 152 -6.56 -2.35 0.74
CA SER A 152 -7.33 -2.37 1.98
C SER A 152 -7.86 -0.99 2.30
N ARG A 153 -9.07 -0.91 2.85
CA ARG A 153 -9.54 0.26 3.63
C ARG A 153 -9.69 -0.16 5.09
N TYR A 154 -8.72 0.17 5.93
CA TYR A 154 -8.65 -0.37 7.29
C TYR A 154 -8.12 0.62 8.33
N ALA A 155 -8.70 0.57 9.51
CA ALA A 155 -8.10 1.05 10.75
C ALA A 155 -8.58 0.15 11.89
N ASN A 156 -7.77 -0.04 12.93
CA ASN A 156 -8.17 -0.90 14.05
C ASN A 156 -9.26 -0.27 14.93
N ARG A 157 -9.44 1.04 14.85
CA ARG A 157 -10.53 1.81 15.45
C ARG A 157 -10.95 2.93 14.50
N SER A 158 -12.08 3.59 14.77
CA SER A 158 -12.47 4.79 14.04
C SER A 158 -11.59 5.99 14.42
N PRO A 159 -11.37 6.96 13.51
CA PRO A 159 -11.89 7.01 12.15
C PRO A 159 -11.11 6.11 11.17
N VAL A 160 -11.80 5.61 10.14
CA VAL A 160 -11.18 4.86 9.03
C VAL A 160 -11.01 5.82 7.83
N PRO A 161 -9.77 6.10 7.38
CA PRO A 161 -9.55 7.02 6.26
C PRO A 161 -10.29 6.58 5.00
N SER A 162 -10.71 7.54 4.19
CA SER A 162 -11.43 7.27 2.95
C SER A 162 -10.55 6.54 1.92
N LEU A 163 -11.19 5.69 1.15
CA LEU A 163 -10.63 5.11 -0.06
C LEU A 163 -11.81 4.96 -1.02
N TYR A 164 -11.57 5.27 -2.29
CA TYR A 164 -12.56 5.24 -3.34
C TYR A 164 -12.06 4.37 -4.47
N TRP A 165 -12.99 3.84 -5.24
CA TRP A 165 -12.68 3.16 -6.47
C TRP A 165 -13.67 3.55 -7.56
N LEU A 166 -13.22 3.47 -8.80
CA LEU A 166 -13.98 3.78 -10.00
C LEU A 166 -13.60 2.76 -11.07
N ARG A 167 -14.55 2.41 -11.94
CA ARG A 167 -14.33 1.45 -13.03
C ARG A 167 -14.98 1.95 -14.32
N ASP A 168 -14.26 1.78 -15.42
CA ASP A 168 -14.76 1.99 -16.78
C ASP A 168 -15.35 3.39 -17.02
N ASP A 169 -14.71 4.41 -16.45
CA ASP A 169 -15.07 5.81 -16.70
C ASP A 169 -14.73 6.22 -18.15
N PRO A 170 -15.50 7.10 -18.80
CA PRO A 170 -15.23 7.54 -20.17
C PRO A 170 -13.82 8.11 -20.41
N LEU A 171 -13.18 8.72 -19.40
CA LEU A 171 -11.80 9.21 -19.50
C LEU A 171 -10.77 8.09 -19.40
N PHE A 172 -11.14 6.96 -18.79
CA PHE A 172 -10.28 5.80 -18.55
C PHE A 172 -11.05 4.49 -18.85
N PRO A 173 -11.41 4.24 -20.13
CA PRO A 173 -12.16 3.04 -20.50
C PRO A 173 -11.34 1.78 -20.23
N GLN A 174 -12.01 0.69 -19.89
CA GLN A 174 -11.38 -0.60 -19.57
C GLN A 174 -10.29 -0.44 -18.49
N SER A 175 -10.63 0.26 -17.41
CA SER A 175 -9.71 0.44 -16.28
C SER A 175 -10.44 0.35 -14.94
N VAL A 176 -9.67 0.16 -13.88
CA VAL A 176 -10.11 0.33 -12.50
C VAL A 176 -9.11 1.25 -11.80
N ILE A 177 -9.62 2.29 -11.15
CA ILE A 177 -8.82 3.27 -10.41
C ILE A 177 -9.18 3.15 -8.93
N ILE A 178 -8.17 3.13 -8.06
CA ILE A 178 -8.31 3.20 -6.60
C ILE A 178 -7.55 4.43 -6.11
N ALA A 179 -8.21 5.30 -5.36
CA ALA A 179 -7.64 6.56 -4.90
C ALA A 179 -8.15 6.94 -3.49
N SER A 180 -7.33 7.67 -2.72
CA SER A 180 -7.72 8.13 -1.37
C SER A 180 -8.87 9.15 -1.37
N GLU A 181 -9.03 9.85 -2.49
CA GLU A 181 -10.09 10.81 -2.78
C GLU A 181 -10.43 10.78 -4.28
N PRO A 182 -11.64 11.18 -4.70
CA PRO A 182 -11.97 11.35 -6.11
C PRO A 182 -11.00 12.31 -6.81
N LEU A 183 -10.33 11.85 -7.87
CA LEU A 183 -9.30 12.63 -8.57
C LEU A 183 -9.89 13.63 -9.58
N PHE A 184 -11.12 13.36 -10.03
CA PHE A 184 -11.89 14.12 -11.01
C PHE A 184 -13.37 13.78 -10.84
N GLU A 185 -14.25 14.53 -11.51
CA GLU A 185 -15.69 14.25 -11.52
C GLU A 185 -15.99 12.93 -12.23
N GLY A 186 -16.67 12.01 -11.55
CA GLY A 186 -17.02 10.69 -12.08
C GLY A 186 -17.76 9.83 -11.05
N ASP A 187 -18.16 8.63 -11.45
CA ASP A 187 -18.94 7.69 -10.63
C ASP A 187 -18.06 6.94 -9.61
N TRP A 188 -17.44 7.69 -8.69
CA TRP A 188 -16.61 7.13 -7.64
C TRP A 188 -17.46 6.44 -6.57
N HIS A 189 -17.12 5.19 -6.27
CA HIS A 189 -17.70 4.42 -5.19
C HIS A 189 -16.82 4.49 -3.95
N ILE A 190 -17.43 4.78 -2.80
CA ILE A 190 -16.72 4.65 -1.52
C ILE A 190 -16.40 3.17 -1.26
N PHE A 191 -15.13 2.89 -0.98
CA PHE A 191 -14.67 1.55 -0.60
C PHE A 191 -15.24 1.23 0.79
N PRO A 192 -15.93 0.10 1.00
CA PRO A 192 -16.41 -0.29 2.33
C PRO A 192 -15.29 -0.31 3.39
N GLU A 193 -15.59 0.14 4.61
CA GLU A 193 -14.66 0.05 5.73
C GLU A 193 -14.34 -1.40 6.09
N GLN A 194 -13.15 -1.64 6.64
CA GLN A 194 -12.69 -2.96 7.08
C GLN A 194 -12.85 -4.02 5.97
N SER A 195 -12.40 -3.68 4.76
CA SER A 195 -12.45 -4.62 3.65
C SER A 195 -11.24 -4.50 2.74
N ILE A 196 -11.03 -5.55 1.95
CA ILE A 196 -10.06 -5.66 0.89
C ILE A 196 -10.81 -5.69 -0.45
N ILE A 197 -10.29 -4.98 -1.44
CA ILE A 197 -10.67 -5.06 -2.84
C ILE A 197 -9.54 -5.74 -3.60
N ARG A 198 -9.89 -6.68 -4.47
CA ARG A 198 -8.98 -7.33 -5.40
C ARG A 198 -9.43 -7.04 -6.81
N VAL A 199 -8.54 -6.45 -7.60
CA VAL A 199 -8.70 -6.21 -9.02
C VAL A 199 -7.78 -7.17 -9.77
N THR A 200 -8.35 -8.06 -10.58
CA THR A 200 -7.58 -9.03 -11.38
C THR A 200 -6.98 -8.39 -12.64
N GLU A 201 -6.14 -9.15 -13.35
CA GLU A 201 -5.61 -8.78 -14.66
C GLU A 201 -6.73 -8.57 -15.71
N SER A 202 -7.87 -9.26 -15.55
CA SER A 202 -9.09 -9.09 -16.37
C SER A 202 -10.01 -7.95 -15.88
N LEU A 203 -9.55 -7.14 -14.91
CA LEU A 203 -10.31 -6.04 -14.31
C LEU A 203 -11.58 -6.49 -13.57
N GLU A 204 -11.63 -7.74 -13.14
CA GLU A 204 -12.68 -8.21 -12.23
C GLU A 204 -12.42 -7.69 -10.83
N VAL A 205 -13.46 -7.12 -10.23
CA VAL A 205 -13.42 -6.52 -8.89
C VAL A 205 -14.10 -7.45 -7.91
N ASN A 206 -13.36 -7.88 -6.90
CA ASN A 206 -13.84 -8.76 -5.83
C ASN A 206 -13.60 -8.10 -4.47
N PHE A 207 -14.56 -8.24 -3.55
CA PHE A 207 -14.42 -7.73 -2.19
C PHE A 207 -14.28 -8.88 -1.19
N LEU A 208 -13.37 -8.71 -0.23
CA LEU A 208 -13.15 -9.60 0.89
C LEU A 208 -13.31 -8.80 2.19
N PRO A 209 -14.26 -9.15 3.08
CA PRO A 209 -14.37 -8.50 4.37
C PRO A 209 -13.15 -8.83 5.26
N LEU A 210 -12.67 -7.84 6.01
CA LEU A 210 -11.74 -8.05 7.11
C LEU A 210 -12.58 -8.25 8.37
N ASN A 211 -12.76 -9.50 8.80
CA ASN A 211 -13.51 -9.79 10.03
C ASN A 211 -12.85 -9.07 11.21
N SER A 212 -13.63 -8.22 11.89
CA SER A 212 -13.31 -7.56 13.16
C SER A 212 -13.27 -8.55 14.32
#